data_AF-A0A330ML77-F1
#
_entry.id   AF-A0A330ML77-F1
#
_cell.length_a   1.000
_cell.length_b   1.000
_cell.length_c   1.000
_cell.angle_alpha   90.00
_cell.angle_beta   90.00
_cell.angle_gamma   90.00
#
_symmetry.space_group_name_H-M   'P 1'
#
loop_
_entity.id
_entity.type
_entity.pdbx_description
1 polymer ?
#
loop_
_entity_poly.entity_id
_entity_poly.type
_entity_poly.pdbx_seq_one_letter_code
_entity_poly.pdbx_strand_id
1 'polypeptide(L)' 'MKTSRRHCGIKDIAKNSLLSLQTLPILEIKDGEAKPYNKWTKKELYEQAKNVGIEGRSKMKKKELILPLRNN' A
#
# COMPACT_ATOMS: atom_id res chain seq x y z
N MET A 1 -30.76 21.26 -54.48
CA MET A 1 -29.60 20.41 -54.13
C MET A 1 -29.40 20.52 -52.62
N LYS A 2 -29.48 19.42 -51.88
CA LYS A 2 -29.43 19.40 -50.42
C LYS A 2 -27.98 19.15 -49.99
N THR A 3 -27.33 20.11 -49.35
CA THR A 3 -26.02 19.93 -48.67
C THR A 3 -26.18 20.51 -47.25
N SER A 4 -26.76 19.71 -46.38
CA SER A 4 -26.07 18.94 -45.33
C SER A 4 -25.54 19.82 -44.20
N ARG A 5 -26.26 19.72 -43.06
CA ARG A 5 -25.98 20.30 -41.75
C ARG A 5 -24.48 20.39 -41.44
N ARG A 6 -24.00 21.60 -41.17
CA ARG A 6 -22.82 21.82 -40.33
C ARG A 6 -23.17 21.35 -38.92
N HIS A 7 -23.01 20.05 -38.67
CA HIS A 7 -22.99 19.52 -37.31
C HIS A 7 -21.65 19.97 -36.73
N CYS A 8 -21.69 20.84 -35.71
CA CYS A 8 -20.57 21.06 -34.83
C CYS A 8 -20.06 19.70 -34.36
N GLY A 9 -18.78 19.41 -34.59
CA GLY A 9 -18.15 18.16 -34.20
C GLY A 9 -18.08 18.05 -32.67
N ILE A 10 -19.16 17.55 -32.07
CA ILE A 10 -19.10 16.87 -30.77
C ILE A 10 -19.16 15.38 -31.09
N LYS A 11 -18.11 14.86 -31.72
CA LYS A 11 -17.94 13.43 -32.00
C LYS A 11 -16.46 13.17 -31.87
N ASP A 12 -16.04 12.86 -30.64
CA ASP A 12 -14.93 11.96 -30.32
C ASP A 12 -14.67 12.01 -28.81
N ILE A 13 -15.71 11.74 -28.01
CA ILE A 13 -15.50 11.16 -26.67
C ILE A 13 -15.56 9.64 -26.86
N ALA A 14 -14.56 9.13 -27.57
CA ALA A 14 -14.33 7.70 -27.76
C ALA A 14 -12.87 7.40 -27.38
N LYS A 15 -12.56 7.53 -26.09
CA LYS A 15 -11.45 6.81 -25.46
C LYS A 15 -12.04 5.75 -24.54
N ASN A 16 -12.80 4.87 -25.18
CA ASN A 16 -13.21 3.61 -24.58
C ASN A 16 -11.96 2.78 -24.28
N SER A 17 -11.94 2.18 -23.08
CA SER A 17 -11.07 1.09 -22.66
C SER A 17 -9.61 1.37 -22.30
N LEU A 18 -9.37 2.33 -21.37
CA LEU A 18 -8.36 2.09 -20.32
C LEU A 18 -8.93 2.25 -18.91
N LEU A 19 -10.27 2.23 -18.77
CA LEU A 19 -10.92 2.10 -17.47
C LEU A 19 -11.09 0.62 -17.10
N SER A 20 -9.97 -0.11 -17.15
CA SER A 20 -9.79 -1.41 -16.48
C SER A 20 -8.61 -1.29 -15.52
N LEU A 21 -8.66 -0.29 -14.65
CA LEU A 21 -7.86 -0.24 -13.43
C LEU A 21 -8.76 0.05 -12.24
N GLN A 22 -9.88 -0.69 -12.16
CA GLN A 22 -10.56 -1.00 -10.90
C GLN A 22 -9.69 -1.89 -9.96
N THR A 23 -8.36 -1.88 -10.10
CA THR A 23 -7.43 -2.62 -9.24
C THR A 23 -6.21 -1.74 -8.98
N LEU A 24 -5.95 -1.13 -7.82
CA LEU A 24 -6.54 -1.15 -6.49
C LEU A 24 -6.16 0.20 -5.85
N PRO A 25 -7.07 0.99 -5.25
CA PRO A 25 -6.66 2.11 -4.41
C PRO A 25 -6.17 1.60 -3.04
N ILE A 26 -5.01 0.94 -2.96
CA ILE A 26 -4.53 0.33 -1.70
C ILE A 26 -3.21 0.87 -1.14
N LEU A 27 -2.73 2.04 -1.57
CA LEU A 27 -1.51 2.60 -0.97
C LEU A 27 -1.64 4.05 -0.51
N GLU A 28 -2.85 4.50 -0.17
CA GLU A 28 -2.99 5.50 0.89
C GLU A 28 -3.06 4.78 2.23
N ILE A 29 -1.92 4.28 2.73
CA ILE A 29 -1.78 4.02 4.15
C ILE A 29 -1.26 5.31 4.77
N LYS A 30 -2.20 6.23 5.02
CA LYS A 30 -2.00 7.39 5.89
C LYS A 30 -2.59 7.05 7.26
N ASP A 31 -2.10 6.00 7.89
CA ASP A 31 -2.43 5.73 9.29
C ASP A 31 -1.29 6.32 10.13
N GLY A 32 -1.57 7.47 10.73
CA GLY A 32 -0.74 8.07 11.79
C GLY A 32 -0.72 7.24 13.09
N GLU A 33 -1.25 6.02 13.04
CA GLU A 33 -1.16 5.02 14.09
C GLU A 33 -0.05 4.04 13.72
N ALA A 34 0.92 3.87 14.62
CA ALA A 34 1.95 2.86 14.43
C ALA A 34 1.29 1.49 14.25
N LYS A 35 1.40 0.91 13.04
CA LYS A 35 0.84 -0.42 12.75
C LYS A 35 1.29 -1.39 13.83
N PRO A 36 0.39 -2.21 14.39
CA PRO A 36 0.77 -3.17 15.41
C PRO A 36 1.85 -4.11 14.88
N TYR A 37 2.86 -4.42 15.69
CA TYR A 37 4.01 -5.27 15.32
C TYR A 37 3.63 -6.63 14.73
N ASN A 38 2.42 -7.14 14.98
CA ASN A 38 1.92 -8.37 14.35
C ASN A 38 1.78 -8.26 12.82
N LYS A 39 1.51 -7.05 12.31
CA LYS A 39 1.41 -6.75 10.88
C LYS A 39 2.77 -6.59 10.20
N TRP A 40 3.82 -6.34 10.98
CA TRP A 40 5.17 -6.17 10.45
C TRP A 40 5.75 -7.50 9.96
N THR A 41 6.62 -7.45 8.98
CA THR A 41 7.40 -8.60 8.54
C THR A 41 8.47 -8.96 9.58
N LYS A 42 8.96 -10.20 9.55
CA LYS A 42 10.04 -10.64 10.46
C LYS A 42 11.29 -9.77 10.30
N LYS A 43 11.58 -9.32 9.08
CA LYS A 43 12.73 -8.46 8.78
C LYS A 43 12.59 -7.09 9.45
N GLU A 44 11.44 -6.44 9.31
CA GLU A 44 11.17 -5.15 9.96
C GLU A 44 11.26 -5.26 11.49
N LEU A 45 10.72 -6.34 12.08
CA LEU A 45 10.81 -6.61 13.52
C LEU A 45 12.26 -6.86 13.96
N TYR A 46 13.06 -7.53 13.13
CA TYR A 46 14.46 -7.77 13.40
C TYR A 46 15.28 -6.48 13.39
N GLU A 47 15.07 -5.62 12.40
CA GLU A 47 15.73 -4.31 12.32
C GLU A 47 15.33 -3.42 13.50
N GLN A 48 14.05 -3.40 13.87
CA GLN A 48 13.60 -2.66 15.05
C GLN A 48 14.21 -3.22 16.34
N ALA A 49 14.27 -4.54 16.48
CA ALA A 49 14.90 -5.19 17.62
C ALA A 49 16.41 -4.91 17.72
N LYS A 50 17.08 -4.76 16.57
CA LYS A 50 18.48 -4.32 16.50
C LYS A 50 18.64 -2.87 16.95
N ASN A 51 17.72 -1.98 16.54
CA ASN A 51 17.75 -0.57 16.90
C ASN A 51 17.54 -0.34 18.40
N VAL A 52 16.63 -1.10 19.01
CA VAL A 52 16.34 -1.04 20.47
C VAL A 52 17.38 -1.82 21.29
N GLY A 53 18.23 -2.63 20.65
CA GLY A 53 19.31 -3.37 21.33
C GLY A 53 18.86 -4.68 21.99
N ILE A 54 17.81 -5.33 21.50
CA ILE A 54 17.33 -6.62 22.03
C ILE A 54 18.38 -7.71 21.76
N GLU A 55 18.81 -8.40 22.80
CA GLU A 55 19.75 -9.53 22.69
C GLU A 55 19.06 -10.81 22.23
N GLY A 56 19.82 -11.72 21.62
CA GLY A 56 19.27 -13.00 21.14
C GLY A 56 18.29 -12.90 19.95
N ARG A 57 18.08 -11.70 19.36
CA ARG A 57 17.12 -11.49 18.25
C ARG A 57 17.30 -12.41 17.04
N SER A 58 18.53 -12.89 16.78
CA SER A 58 18.85 -13.80 15.68
C SER A 58 18.25 -15.20 15.87
N LYS A 59 18.06 -15.63 17.12
CA LYS A 59 17.46 -16.93 17.47
C LYS A 59 15.93 -16.86 17.54
N MET A 60 15.37 -15.66 17.67
CA MET A 60 13.94 -15.43 17.89
C MET A 60 13.12 -15.57 16.59
N LYS A 61 11.92 -16.14 16.73
CA LYS A 61 10.87 -16.16 15.71
C LYS A 61 10.08 -14.86 15.73
N LYS A 62 9.27 -14.63 14.69
CA LYS A 62 8.46 -13.40 14.54
C LYS A 62 7.68 -13.04 15.82
N LYS A 63 7.01 -14.01 16.44
CA LYS A 63 6.24 -13.79 17.69
C LYS A 63 7.13 -13.39 18.87
N GLU A 64 8.31 -14.00 18.97
CA GLU A 64 9.28 -13.73 20.03
C GLU A 64 9.97 -12.37 19.87
N LEU A 65 10.04 -11.83 18.66
CA LEU A 65 10.50 -10.45 18.42
C LEU A 65 9.45 -9.40 18.83
N ILE A 66 8.15 -9.73 18.74
CA ILE A 66 7.05 -8.79 19.04
C ILE A 66 6.91 -8.54 20.54
N LEU A 67 7.10 -9.58 21.37
CA LEU A 67 6.97 -9.50 22.82
C LEU A 67 7.87 -8.42 23.45
N PRO A 68 9.20 -8.46 23.26
CA PRO A 68 10.09 -7.45 23.82
C PRO A 68 9.83 -6.08 23.19
N LEU A 69 9.52 -5.97 21.90
CA LEU A 69 9.20 -4.69 21.27
C LEU A 69 7.93 -4.02 21.81
N ARG A 70 6.99 -4.75 22.41
CA ARG A 70 5.78 -4.19 23.05
C ARG A 70 5.98 -3.77 24.50
N ASN A 71 7.02 -4.28 25.15
CA ASN A 71 7.26 -4.11 26.58
C ASN A 71 8.58 -3.35 26.85
N ASN A 72 9.12 -2.68 25.82
CA ASN A 72 10.21 -1.70 25.91
C ASN A 72 9.60 -0.29 25.80
#